data_AF-A0A6N6VWM1-F1
#
_entry.id   AF-A0A6N6VWM1-F1
#
_cell.length_a   1.000
_cell.length_b   1.000
_cell.length_c   1.000
_cell.angle_alpha   90.00
_cell.angle_beta   90.00
_cell.angle_gamma   90.00
#
_symmetry.space_group_name_H-M   'P 1'
#
loop_
_entity.id
_entity.type
_entity.pdbx_description
1 polymer ?
#
loop_
_entity_poly.entity_id
_entity_poly.type
_entity_poly.pdbx_seq_one_letter_code
_entity_poly.pdbx_strand_id
1 'polypeptide(L)'
;MENRSNNMKYEKRLIDNATCKRRFHLVFESGAKNDAHVEVKCPHCGVILFDETNHPPVMIARDENLIKSPDGSEPIIYDCKFNQ
;
A
#
# COMPACT_ATOMS: atom_id res chain seq x y z
N MET A 1 -15.88 -12.32 29.69
CA MET A 1 -14.56 -12.19 29.05
C MET A 1 -14.76 -11.65 27.64
N GLU A 2 -14.15 -10.50 27.38
CA GLU A 2 -14.24 -9.74 26.13
C GLU A 2 -13.79 -10.56 24.92
N ASN A 3 -14.65 -10.67 23.91
CA ASN A 3 -14.21 -10.88 22.53
C ASN A 3 -14.52 -9.60 21.76
N ARG A 4 -13.73 -8.55 22.03
CA ARG A 4 -13.62 -7.40 21.13
C ARG A 4 -12.87 -7.89 19.91
N SER A 5 -13.60 -8.47 18.96
CA SER A 5 -13.15 -8.61 17.58
C SER A 5 -12.96 -7.20 17.03
N ASN A 6 -11.78 -6.62 17.31
CA ASN A 6 -11.31 -5.40 16.66
C ASN A 6 -11.33 -5.69 15.16
N ASN A 7 -12.36 -5.20 14.48
CA ASN A 7 -12.40 -5.09 13.04
C ASN A 7 -11.36 -4.04 12.61
N MET A 8 -10.07 -4.32 12.81
CA MET A 8 -8.97 -3.54 12.26
C MET A 8 -9.09 -3.67 10.74
N LYS A 9 -9.66 -2.64 10.10
CA LYS A 9 -9.74 -2.55 8.65
C LYS A 9 -8.38 -2.07 8.17
N TYR A 10 -7.63 -2.95 7.51
CA TYR A 10 -6.41 -2.56 6.82
C TYR A 10 -6.77 -2.05 5.43
N GLU A 11 -6.43 -0.81 5.14
CA GLU A 11 -6.52 -0.24 3.81
C GLU A 11 -5.24 -0.53 3.03
N LYS A 12 -5.40 -0.85 1.74
CA LYS A 12 -4.29 -1.13 0.83
C LYS A 12 -4.29 -0.10 -0.29
N ARG A 13 -3.13 0.49 -0.57
CA ARG A 13 -2.93 1.47 -1.65
C ARG A 13 -1.81 1.02 -2.57
N LEU A 14 -2.05 1.05 -3.87
CA LEU A 14 -1.04 0.75 -4.88
C LEU A 14 -0.32 2.02 -5.31
N ILE A 15 1.01 2.01 -5.37
CA ILE A 15 1.83 3.14 -5.81
C ILE A 15 2.88 2.68 -6.82
N ASP A 16 2.99 3.41 -7.92
CA ASP A 16 4.00 3.19 -8.96
C ASP A 16 5.21 4.13 -8.75
N ASN A 17 6.41 3.56 -8.73
CA ASN A 17 7.68 4.30 -8.73
C ASN A 17 8.33 4.23 -10.11
N ALA A 18 8.14 5.30 -10.88
CA ALA A 18 8.72 5.45 -12.21
C ALA A 18 10.26 5.46 -12.20
N THR A 19 10.90 5.90 -11.09
CA THR A 19 12.36 6.04 -11.01
C THR A 19 13.08 4.71 -11.12
N CYS A 20 12.64 3.71 -10.37
CA CYS A 20 13.24 2.36 -10.38
C CYS A 20 12.37 1.33 -11.11
N LYS A 21 11.31 1.76 -11.80
CA LYS A 21 10.34 0.89 -12.49
C LYS A 21 9.76 -0.20 -11.57
N ARG A 22 9.35 0.17 -10.36
CA ARG A 22 8.76 -0.74 -9.36
C ARG A 22 7.41 -0.24 -8.87
N ARG A 23 6.60 -1.15 -8.36
CA ARG A 23 5.26 -0.92 -7.83
C ARG A 23 5.21 -1.44 -6.41
N PHE A 24 4.58 -0.69 -5.53
CA PHE A 24 4.49 -1.00 -4.12
C PHE A 24 3.04 -1.04 -3.68
N HIS A 25 2.71 -2.09 -2.94
CA HIS A 25 1.47 -2.13 -2.16
C HIS A 25 1.77 -1.57 -0.78
N LEU A 26 1.19 -0.43 -0.46
CA LEU A 26 1.21 0.16 0.87
C LEU A 26 -0.01 -0.32 1.66
N VAL A 27 0.17 -0.49 2.96
CA VAL A 27 -0.90 -0.83 3.89
C VAL A 27 -0.89 0.10 5.10
N PHE A 28 -2.07 0.48 5.56
CA PHE A 28 -2.25 1.25 6.77
C PHE A 28 -3.52 0.79 7.49
N GLU A 29 -3.57 0.99 8.80
CA GLU A 29 -4.71 0.60 9.62
C GLU A 29 -5.69 1.77 9.74
N SER A 30 -6.91 1.60 9.21
CA SER A 30 -7.96 2.61 9.29
C SER A 30 -8.40 2.78 10.75
N GLY A 31 -8.29 3.99 11.28
CA GLY A 31 -8.62 4.30 12.67
C GLY A 31 -7.45 4.12 13.64
N ALA A 32 -6.26 3.75 13.17
CA ALA A 32 -5.04 3.91 13.95
C ALA A 32 -4.77 5.39 14.23
N LYS A 33 -3.99 5.66 15.29
CA LYS A 33 -3.60 7.03 15.63
C LYS A 33 -2.76 7.61 14.49
N ASN A 34 -3.12 8.80 14.04
CA ASN A 34 -2.37 9.51 13.00
C ASN A 34 -1.02 9.97 13.57
N ASP A 35 0.03 9.74 12.79
CA ASP A 35 1.34 10.34 13.02
C ASP A 35 1.35 11.75 12.43
N ALA A 36 2.12 12.65 13.05
CA ALA A 36 2.23 14.03 12.59
C ALA A 36 2.74 14.11 11.14
N HIS A 37 3.63 13.18 10.77
CA HIS A 37 4.20 13.05 9.44
C HIS A 37 4.52 11.59 9.17
N VAL A 38 4.09 11.09 8.00
CA VAL A 38 4.33 9.74 7.52
C VAL A 38 5.02 9.83 6.18
N GLU A 39 6.26 9.35 6.13
CA GLU A 39 7.06 9.26 4.91
C GLU A 39 7.47 7.80 4.69
N VAL A 40 7.19 7.27 3.50
CA VAL A 40 7.64 5.95 3.07
C VAL A 40 8.58 6.12 1.89
N LYS A 41 9.82 5.66 2.06
CA LYS A 41 10.83 5.67 1.00
C LYS A 41 10.91 4.31 0.32
N CYS A 42 11.19 4.36 -0.98
CA CYS A 42 11.51 3.18 -1.77
C CYS A 42 12.80 2.53 -1.23
N PRO A 43 12.77 1.25 -0.83
CA PRO A 43 13.96 0.58 -0.31
C PRO A 43 15.04 0.36 -1.39
N HIS A 44 14.69 0.52 -2.68
CA HIS A 44 15.59 0.26 -3.80
C HIS A 44 16.33 1.51 -4.30
N CYS A 45 15.64 2.65 -4.38
CA CYS A 45 16.23 3.89 -4.92
C CYS A 45 16.15 5.09 -3.98
N GLY A 46 15.60 4.92 -2.77
CA GLY A 46 15.50 5.99 -1.76
C GLY A 46 14.47 7.08 -2.05
N VAL A 47 13.82 7.06 -3.21
CA VAL A 47 12.75 8.02 -3.57
C VAL A 47 11.55 7.87 -2.66
N ILE A 48 10.95 8.99 -2.26
CA ILE A 48 9.74 9.01 -1.47
C ILE A 48 8.56 8.46 -2.29
N LEU A 49 7.92 7.41 -1.79
CA LEU A 49 6.75 6.76 -2.37
C LEU A 49 5.45 7.34 -1.84
N PHE A 50 5.45 7.75 -0.57
CA PHE A 50 4.29 8.28 0.13
C PHE A 50 4.76 9.30 1.14
N ASP A 51 4.10 10.46 1.18
CA ASP A 51 4.40 11.57 2.07
C ASP A 51 3.07 12.24 2.42
N GLU A 52 2.63 12.11 3.67
CA GLU A 52 1.41 12.76 4.14
C GLU A 52 1.61 13.23 5.59
N THR A 53 1.01 14.37 5.91
CA THR A 53 0.93 14.87 7.29
C THR A 53 -0.38 14.44 7.93
N ASN A 54 -0.36 14.14 9.23
CA ASN A 54 -1.55 13.71 9.98
C ASN A 54 -2.26 12.50 9.35
N HIS A 55 -1.50 11.45 9.03
CA HIS A 55 -2.01 10.22 8.41
C HIS A 55 -1.68 9.01 9.31
N PRO A 56 -2.49 7.93 9.29
CA PRO A 56 -2.13 6.67 9.94
C PRO A 56 -0.76 6.15 9.47
N PRO A 57 -0.03 5.40 10.31
CA PRO A 57 1.25 4.81 9.93
C PRO A 57 1.08 3.88 8.72
N VAL A 58 1.96 4.06 7.73
CA VAL A 58 1.92 3.33 6.46
C VAL A 58 3.15 2.44 6.34
N MET A 59 2.95 1.21 5.86
CA MET A 59 4.02 0.24 5.63
C MET A 59 3.98 -0.30 4.21
N ILE A 60 5.13 -0.69 3.67
CA ILE A 60 5.21 -1.42 2.40
C ILE A 60 4.86 -2.89 2.67
N ALA A 61 3.74 -3.37 2.14
CA ALA A 61 3.34 -4.77 2.23
C ALA A 61 3.91 -5.64 1.09
N ARG A 62 4.13 -5.07 -0.10
CA ARG A 62 4.67 -5.81 -1.25
C ARG A 62 5.43 -4.90 -2.19
N ASP A 63 6.53 -5.43 -2.74
CA ASP A 63 7.29 -4.87 -3.85
C ASP A 63 7.07 -5.74 -5.10
N GLU A 64 6.79 -5.10 -6.23
CA GLU A 64 6.58 -5.74 -7.52
C GLU A 64 7.32 -4.98 -8.62
N ASN A 65 7.76 -5.69 -9.65
CA ASN A 65 8.33 -5.03 -10.82
C ASN A 65 7.21 -4.45 -11.69
N LEU A 66 7.38 -3.20 -12.17
CA LEU A 66 6.46 -2.62 -13.17
C LEU A 66 6.56 -3.31 -14.53
N ILE A 67 7.60 -4.12 -14.72
CA ILE A 67 7.89 -4.88 -15.93
C ILE A 67 7.08 -6.20 -15.92
N LYS A 68 5.75 -6.12 -15.79
CA LYS A 68 4.89 -7.17 -16.36
C LYS A 68 4.61 -6.75 -17.81
N SER A 69 4.84 -7.69 -18.71
CA SER A 69 5.16 -7.52 -20.13
C SER A 69 4.17 -6.71 -20.99
N PRO A 70 4.59 -6.26 -22.20
CA PRO A 70 3.90 -5.27 -23.06
C PRO A 70 2.67 -5.80 -23.83
N ASP A 71 2.21 -7.01 -23.57
CA ASP A 71 1.23 -7.68 -24.45
C ASP A 71 -0.23 -7.30 -24.19
N GLY A 72 -0.51 -6.39 -23.25
CA GLY A 72 -1.82 -5.73 -23.11
C GLY A 72 -3.04 -6.64 -22.92
N SER A 73 -2.83 -7.93 -22.63
CA SER A 73 -3.87 -8.97 -22.73
C SER A 73 -4.24 -9.62 -21.41
N GLU A 74 -3.76 -9.10 -20.28
CA GLU A 74 -4.30 -9.48 -18.98
C GLU A 74 -5.11 -8.33 -18.39
N PRO A 75 -6.44 -8.45 -18.27
CA PRO A 75 -7.21 -7.53 -17.45
C PRO A 75 -6.66 -7.66 -16.02
N ILE A 76 -6.27 -6.52 -15.45
CA ILE A 76 -5.91 -6.42 -14.05
C ILE A 76 -7.10 -7.01 -13.27
N ILE A 77 -6.93 -8.19 -12.68
CA ILE A 77 -7.95 -8.79 -11.83
C ILE A 77 -7.97 -7.96 -10.54
N TYR A 78 -8.79 -6.91 -10.56
CA TYR A 78 -9.10 -6.02 -9.45
C TYR A 78 -10.08 -6.62 -8.44
N ASP A 79 -10.32 -7.93 -8.46
CA ASP A 79 -11.36 -8.53 -7.63
C ASP A 79 -10.79 -9.00 -6.28
N CYS A 80 -10.43 -8.04 -5.42
CA CYS A 80 -10.50 -8.28 -3.98
C CYS A 80 -11.99 -8.24 -3.57
N LYS A 81 -12.74 -9.29 -3.90
CA LYS A 81 -14.03 -9.54 -3.26
C LYS A 81 -13.79 -9.95 -1.81
N PHE A 82 -14.08 -9.04 -0.89
CA PHE A 82 -14.44 -9.45 0.46
C PHE A 82 -15.82 -10.09 0.37
N ASN A 83 -15.89 -11.40 0.58
CA ASN A 83 -17.18 -12.06 0.80
C ASN A 83 -17.80 -11.49 2.08
N GLN A 84 -19.08 -11.14 1.94
CA GLN A 84 -19.98 -10.61 2.97
C GLN A 84 -20.21 -11.61 4.10
#